data_AF-A0A7G8H183-F1
#
_entry.id   AF-A0A7G8H183-F1
#
_cell.length_a   1.000
_cell.length_b   1.000
_cell.length_c   1.000
_cell.angle_alpha   90.00
_cell.angle_beta   90.00
_cell.angle_gamma   90.00
#
_symmetry.space_group_name_H-M   'P 1'
#
loop_
_entity.id
_entity.type
_entity.pdbx_description
1 polymer ?
#
loop_
_entity_poly.entity_id
_entity_poly.type
_entity_poly.pdbx_seq_one_letter_code
_entity_poly.pdbx_strand_id
1 'polypeptide(L)'
;MTHFAAIASPINDIADSLGANNLPYAIPLHPNLVHLTIGLFAIAIAFDVAGAFYPLEKRVFRYLALPVTRSGFHDVGWYNLVACSGISFFTVAAGFYEMLLAVPLPGIRSILGQTAIDTMLWHAIGGVAILLVIVAMTIWRGYQRFVWRKDLGRQVSWLYLLCGIGMLLVMGLHGSLGAWLASDFGVHITADQLLAAGADLQEALP
;
A
#
# COMPACT_ATOMS: atom_id res chain seq x y z
N MET A 1 2.59 18.84 44.78
CA MET A 1 2.08 17.62 44.12
C MET A 1 1.26 18.08 42.93
N THR A 2 1.80 17.94 41.71
CA THR A 2 1.13 18.35 40.47
C THR A 2 0.14 17.27 40.05
N HIS A 3 -1.15 17.55 40.20
CA HIS A 3 -2.22 16.78 39.58
C HIS A 3 -2.22 17.06 38.08
N PHE A 4 -1.43 16.31 37.32
CA PHE A 4 -1.69 16.17 35.89
C PHE A 4 -2.98 15.37 35.77
N ALA A 5 -4.06 16.01 35.33
CA ALA A 5 -5.25 15.30 34.89
C ALA A 5 -4.81 14.32 33.80
N ALA A 6 -4.94 13.03 34.04
CA ALA A 6 -4.70 12.02 33.02
C ALA A 6 -5.73 12.28 31.91
N ILE A 7 -5.27 12.80 30.77
CA ILE A 7 -6.10 12.88 29.57
C ILE A 7 -6.34 11.43 29.17
N ALA A 8 -7.56 10.94 29.39
CA ALA A 8 -7.95 9.63 28.92
C ALA A 8 -7.78 9.59 27.39
N SER A 9 -7.12 8.55 26.88
CA SER A 9 -7.03 8.35 25.44
C SER A 9 -8.44 8.06 24.92
N PRO A 10 -8.89 8.69 23.81
CA PRO A 10 -10.15 8.32 23.15
C PRO A 10 -10.22 6.84 22.76
N ILE A 11 -9.07 6.15 22.67
CA ILE A 11 -8.99 4.70 22.47
C ILE A 11 -9.60 3.93 23.66
N ASN A 12 -9.50 4.47 24.87
CA ASN A 12 -10.08 3.84 26.06
C ASN A 12 -11.60 3.74 25.97
N ASP A 13 -12.26 4.65 25.25
CA ASP A 13 -13.71 4.66 25.09
C ASP A 13 -14.22 3.54 24.17
N ILE A 14 -13.33 2.98 23.34
CA ILE A 14 -13.66 1.90 22.40
C ILE A 14 -13.03 0.55 22.79
N ALA A 15 -12.24 0.49 23.86
CA ALA A 15 -11.48 -0.69 24.25
C ALA A 15 -12.36 -1.95 24.38
N ASP A 16 -13.52 -1.84 25.02
CA ASP A 16 -14.47 -2.94 25.21
C ASP A 16 -15.16 -3.39 23.91
N SER A 17 -15.05 -2.60 22.84
CA SER A 17 -15.60 -2.91 21.52
C SER A 17 -14.59 -3.51 20.54
N LEU A 18 -13.32 -3.59 20.93
CA LEU A 18 -12.26 -4.19 20.11
C LEU A 18 -12.36 -5.71 20.17
N GLY A 19 -12.17 -6.35 19.02
CA GLY A 19 -12.11 -7.80 18.88
C GLY A 19 -10.67 -8.30 18.86
N ALA A 20 -10.45 -9.40 18.14
CA ALA A 20 -9.11 -9.93 17.90
C ALA A 20 -8.18 -8.85 17.32
N ASN A 21 -6.88 -8.95 17.61
CA ASN A 21 -5.85 -8.01 17.14
C ASN A 21 -6.01 -6.56 17.61
N ASN A 22 -6.83 -6.29 18.63
CA ASN A 22 -7.21 -4.93 19.07
C ASN A 22 -7.87 -4.11 17.95
N LEU A 23 -8.62 -4.75 17.06
CA LEU A 23 -9.35 -4.10 15.97
C LEU A 23 -10.85 -4.36 16.09
N PRO A 24 -11.74 -3.43 15.67
CA PRO A 24 -13.19 -3.63 15.69
C PRO A 24 -13.68 -4.56 14.55
N TYR A 25 -12.75 -5.17 13.80
CA TYR A 25 -13.02 -6.08 12.69
C TYR A 25 -12.01 -7.23 12.70
N ALA A 26 -12.40 -8.38 12.15
CA ALA A 26 -11.61 -9.60 12.22
C ALA A 26 -10.36 -9.59 11.32
N ILE A 27 -10.42 -8.91 10.17
CA ILE A 27 -9.36 -8.92 9.16
C ILE A 27 -8.78 -7.50 9.04
N PRO A 28 -7.47 -7.32 9.27
CA PRO A 28 -6.81 -6.03 9.08
C PRO A 28 -7.08 -5.44 7.69
N LEU A 29 -7.55 -4.21 7.63
CA LEU A 29 -7.90 -3.53 6.39
C LEU A 29 -6.66 -2.99 5.69
N HIS A 30 -5.73 -2.39 6.44
CA HIS A 30 -4.56 -1.73 5.88
C HIS A 30 -3.72 -2.66 4.99
N PRO A 31 -3.31 -3.86 5.42
CA PRO A 31 -2.52 -4.76 4.57
C PRO A 31 -3.26 -5.13 3.28
N ASN A 32 -4.58 -5.37 3.34
CA ASN A 32 -5.38 -5.69 2.15
C ASN A 32 -5.46 -4.51 1.17
N LEU A 33 -5.66 -3.30 1.69
CA LEU A 33 -5.67 -2.07 0.91
C LEU A 33 -4.28 -1.73 0.33
N VAL A 34 -3.19 -2.08 1.03
CA VAL A 34 -1.82 -1.97 0.52
C VAL A 34 -1.63 -2.87 -0.70
N HIS A 35 -2.02 -4.15 -0.63
CA HIS A 35 -1.93 -5.07 -1.77
C HIS A 35 -2.76 -4.59 -2.96
N LEU A 36 -3.97 -4.10 -2.71
CA LEU A 36 -4.81 -3.53 -3.76
C LEU A 36 -4.16 -2.28 -4.38
N THR A 37 -3.62 -1.37 -3.56
CA THR A 37 -2.92 -0.17 -4.04
C THR A 37 -1.71 -0.51 -4.91
N ILE A 38 -0.85 -1.43 -4.44
CA ILE A 38 0.32 -1.90 -5.19
C ILE A 38 -0.13 -2.57 -6.49
N GLY A 39 -1.14 -3.45 -6.44
CA GLY A 39 -1.66 -4.15 -7.60
C GLY A 39 -2.20 -3.21 -8.66
N LEU A 40 -3.04 -2.23 -8.27
CA LEU A 40 -3.57 -1.21 -9.17
C LEU A 40 -2.44 -0.37 -9.78
N PHE A 41 -1.45 0.05 -8.98
CA PHE A 41 -0.32 0.82 -9.49
C PHE A 41 0.54 -0.01 -10.48
N ALA A 42 0.81 -1.26 -10.14
CA ALA A 42 1.59 -2.17 -10.98
C ALA A 42 0.90 -2.45 -12.31
N ILE A 43 -0.41 -2.73 -12.29
CA ILE A 43 -1.21 -2.90 -13.51
C ILE A 43 -1.19 -1.61 -14.33
N ALA A 44 -1.34 -0.45 -13.68
CA ALA A 44 -1.30 0.84 -14.39
C ALA A 44 -0.01 1.01 -15.19
N ILE A 45 1.14 0.88 -14.53
CA ILE A 45 2.46 1.05 -15.16
C ILE A 45 2.74 -0.05 -16.18
N ALA A 46 2.40 -1.31 -15.89
CA ALA A 46 2.62 -2.43 -16.83
C ALA A 46 1.86 -2.22 -18.15
N PHE A 47 0.61 -1.79 -18.09
CA PHE A 47 -0.19 -1.52 -19.29
C PHE A 47 0.30 -0.28 -20.04
N ASP A 48 0.85 0.72 -19.37
CA ASP A 48 1.49 1.85 -20.06
C ASP A 48 2.79 1.50 -20.74
N VAL A 49 3.57 0.62 -20.14
CA VAL A 49 4.76 0.02 -20.76
C VAL A 49 4.34 -0.76 -22.00
N ALA A 50 3.35 -1.65 -21.91
CA ALA A 50 2.82 -2.40 -23.05
C ALA A 50 2.31 -1.46 -24.16
N GLY A 51 1.57 -0.40 -23.81
CA GLY A 51 1.13 0.63 -24.75
C GLY A 51 2.31 1.40 -25.37
N ALA A 52 3.38 1.67 -24.63
CA ALA A 52 4.57 2.33 -25.14
C ALA A 52 5.35 1.46 -26.14
N PHE A 53 5.48 0.15 -25.86
CA PHE A 53 6.19 -0.83 -26.69
C PHE A 53 5.32 -1.54 -27.74
N TYR A 54 4.02 -1.25 -27.78
CA TYR A 54 3.06 -1.82 -28.74
C TYR A 54 3.56 -1.93 -30.20
N PRO A 55 4.28 -0.94 -30.78
CA PRO A 55 4.81 -1.08 -32.15
C PRO A 55 5.74 -2.28 -32.36
N LEU A 56 6.50 -2.69 -31.34
CA LEU A 56 7.41 -3.84 -31.40
C LEU A 56 6.64 -5.16 -31.22
N GLU A 57 5.64 -5.17 -30.33
CA GLU A 57 4.88 -6.37 -29.95
C GLU A 57 3.71 -6.68 -30.88
N LYS A 58 3.34 -5.77 -31.80
CA LYS A 58 2.25 -5.92 -32.77
C LYS A 58 2.29 -7.24 -33.54
N ARG A 59 3.50 -7.78 -33.80
CA ARG A 59 3.67 -9.07 -34.49
C ARG A 59 3.16 -10.25 -33.64
N VAL A 60 3.41 -10.23 -32.34
CA VAL A 60 2.99 -11.27 -31.39
C VAL A 60 1.48 -11.21 -31.18
N PHE A 61 0.91 -10.03 -30.94
CA PHE A 61 -0.54 -9.89 -30.75
C PHE A 61 -1.34 -10.30 -31.98
N ARG A 62 -0.83 -9.98 -33.17
CA ARG A 62 -1.42 -10.44 -34.44
C ARG A 62 -1.31 -11.94 -34.60
N TYR A 63 -0.18 -12.55 -34.25
CA TYR A 63 0.00 -14.00 -34.27
C TYR A 63 -1.00 -14.70 -33.35
N LEU A 64 -1.25 -14.14 -32.16
CA LEU A 64 -2.20 -14.67 -31.18
C LEU A 64 -3.67 -14.27 -31.44
N ALA A 65 -3.95 -13.53 -32.51
CA ALA A 65 -5.29 -13.00 -32.85
C ALA A 65 -5.98 -12.23 -31.70
N LEU A 66 -5.21 -11.58 -30.82
CA LEU A 66 -5.75 -10.82 -29.70
C LEU A 66 -6.25 -9.45 -30.19
N PRO A 67 -7.53 -9.07 -29.99
CA PRO A 67 -8.10 -7.81 -30.46
C PRO A 67 -7.70 -6.64 -29.54
N VAL A 68 -6.40 -6.42 -29.37
CA VAL A 68 -5.85 -5.36 -28.51
C VAL A 68 -5.49 -4.12 -29.32
N THR A 69 -5.70 -2.95 -28.73
CA THR A 69 -5.31 -1.66 -29.30
C THR A 69 -4.33 -0.95 -28.38
N ARG A 70 -3.46 -0.12 -28.98
CA ARG A 70 -2.52 0.71 -28.21
C ARG A 70 -3.23 1.66 -27.24
N SER A 71 -4.34 2.25 -27.68
CA SER A 71 -5.17 3.10 -26.83
C SER A 71 -5.79 2.30 -25.69
N GLY A 72 -6.28 1.08 -25.95
CA GLY A 72 -6.83 0.20 -24.93
C GLY A 72 -5.83 -0.10 -23.80
N PHE A 73 -4.56 -0.34 -24.13
CA PHE A 73 -3.51 -0.46 -23.11
C PHE A 73 -3.39 0.80 -22.25
N HIS A 74 -3.34 1.98 -22.87
CA HIS A 74 -3.28 3.24 -22.13
C HIS A 74 -4.57 3.56 -21.34
N ASP A 75 -5.73 3.05 -21.74
CA ASP A 75 -6.98 3.18 -21.00
C ASP A 75 -6.96 2.34 -19.72
N VAL A 76 -6.53 1.08 -19.81
CA VAL A 76 -6.33 0.23 -18.61
C VAL A 76 -5.33 0.89 -17.67
N GLY A 77 -4.21 1.39 -18.21
CA GLY A 77 -3.21 2.13 -17.46
C GLY A 77 -3.80 3.31 -16.67
N TRP A 78 -4.60 4.12 -17.35
CA TRP A 78 -5.23 5.32 -16.78
C TRP A 78 -6.22 4.99 -15.65
N TYR A 79 -7.19 4.12 -15.89
CA TYR A 79 -8.24 3.85 -14.90
C TYR A 79 -7.69 3.14 -13.66
N ASN A 80 -6.69 2.25 -13.81
CA ASN A 80 -6.03 1.65 -12.67
C ASN A 80 -5.27 2.69 -11.84
N LEU A 81 -4.60 3.67 -12.47
CA LEU A 81 -3.91 4.71 -11.73
C LEU A 81 -4.87 5.64 -10.97
N VAL A 82 -6.00 6.00 -11.58
CA VAL A 82 -7.06 6.78 -10.90
C VAL A 82 -7.63 6.01 -9.71
N ALA A 83 -7.96 4.73 -9.89
CA ALA A 83 -8.44 3.88 -8.81
C ALA A 83 -7.38 3.73 -7.71
N CYS A 84 -6.13 3.49 -8.08
CA CYS A 84 -4.98 3.43 -7.17
C CYS A 84 -4.89 4.70 -6.32
N SER A 85 -4.98 5.88 -6.95
CA SER A 85 -4.94 7.16 -6.25
C SER A 85 -6.07 7.31 -5.24
N GLY A 86 -7.29 6.90 -5.58
CA GLY A 86 -8.43 6.95 -4.66
C GLY A 86 -8.25 5.98 -3.49
N ILE A 87 -7.93 4.72 -3.79
CA ILE A 87 -7.72 3.66 -2.79
C ILE A 87 -6.53 3.96 -1.85
N SER A 88 -5.51 4.67 -2.33
CA SER A 88 -4.34 5.04 -1.52
C SER A 88 -4.72 5.90 -0.31
N PHE A 89 -5.74 6.77 -0.42
CA PHE A 89 -6.22 7.54 0.74
C PHE A 89 -6.78 6.63 1.83
N PHE A 90 -7.61 5.66 1.44
CA PHE A 90 -8.16 4.67 2.38
C PHE A 90 -7.06 3.77 2.95
N THR A 91 -6.06 3.42 2.15
CA THR A 91 -4.90 2.63 2.57
C THR A 91 -4.12 3.33 3.68
N VAL A 92 -3.82 4.62 3.49
CA VAL A 92 -3.12 5.43 4.49
C VAL A 92 -3.99 5.68 5.72
N ALA A 93 -5.28 5.99 5.55
CA ALA A 93 -6.22 6.21 6.65
C ALA A 93 -6.37 4.96 7.54
N ALA A 94 -6.56 3.79 6.93
CA ALA A 94 -6.59 2.52 7.65
C ALA A 94 -5.26 2.25 8.36
N GLY A 95 -4.12 2.55 7.73
CA GLY A 95 -2.81 2.39 8.34
C GLY A 95 -2.62 3.24 9.60
N PHE A 96 -3.05 4.50 9.58
CA PHE A 96 -3.02 5.35 10.78
C PHE A 96 -3.95 4.83 11.87
N TYR A 97 -5.17 4.42 11.50
CA TYR A 97 -6.13 3.89 12.46
C TYR A 97 -5.63 2.61 13.14
N GLU A 98 -5.13 1.66 12.36
CA GLU A 98 -4.57 0.40 12.86
C GLU A 98 -3.32 0.65 13.71
N MET A 99 -2.43 1.56 13.30
CA MET A 99 -1.26 1.95 14.10
C MET A 99 -1.61 2.55 15.46
N LEU A 100 -2.71 3.31 15.57
CA LEU A 100 -3.18 3.85 16.86
C LEU A 100 -3.61 2.74 17.83
N LEU A 101 -4.05 1.60 17.31
CA LEU A 101 -4.52 0.45 18.08
C LEU A 101 -3.47 -0.67 18.19
N ALA A 102 -2.30 -0.49 17.57
CA ALA A 102 -1.25 -1.48 17.56
C ALA A 102 -0.62 -1.67 18.95
N VAL A 103 -0.45 -2.93 19.35
CA VAL A 103 0.24 -3.31 20.58
C VAL A 103 1.43 -4.20 20.19
N PRO A 104 2.60 -3.61 19.86
CA PRO A 104 3.75 -4.38 19.41
C PRO A 104 4.42 -5.15 20.55
N LEU A 105 5.02 -6.29 20.24
CA LEU A 105 5.78 -7.09 21.19
C LEU A 105 6.98 -6.30 21.76
N PRO A 106 7.14 -6.26 23.10
CA PRO A 106 8.20 -5.48 23.73
C PRO A 106 9.57 -6.15 23.58
N GLY A 107 10.63 -5.32 23.48
CA GLY A 107 12.02 -5.80 23.52
C GLY A 107 12.54 -6.44 22.22
N ILE A 108 11.71 -6.55 21.18
CA ILE A 108 12.12 -7.05 19.86
C ILE A 108 12.71 -5.91 19.01
N ARG A 109 13.66 -6.24 18.13
CA ARG A 109 14.21 -5.35 17.11
C ARG A 109 14.12 -6.01 15.74
N SER A 110 13.94 -5.21 14.69
CA SER A 110 13.96 -5.70 13.31
C SER A 110 15.37 -6.09 12.85
N ILE A 111 15.48 -6.67 11.66
CA ILE A 111 16.77 -7.01 11.02
C ILE A 111 17.70 -5.79 10.84
N LEU A 112 17.14 -4.58 10.76
CA LEU A 112 17.90 -3.32 10.70
C LEU A 112 18.20 -2.73 12.09
N GLY A 113 17.87 -3.45 13.17
CA GLY A 113 18.03 -3.00 14.54
C GLY A 113 17.00 -1.96 14.99
N GLN A 114 15.93 -1.73 14.23
CA GLN A 114 14.90 -0.74 14.55
C GLN A 114 13.97 -1.26 15.65
N THR A 115 13.42 -0.35 16.45
CA THR A 115 12.32 -0.68 17.37
C THR A 115 10.98 -0.70 16.62
N ALA A 116 9.93 -1.23 17.26
CA ALA A 116 8.58 -1.20 16.71
C ALA A 116 8.11 0.25 16.44
N ILE A 117 8.35 1.17 17.38
CA ILE A 117 7.98 2.58 17.24
C ILE A 117 8.71 3.23 16.06
N ASP A 118 10.02 3.02 15.94
CA ASP A 118 10.80 3.57 14.82
C ASP A 118 10.27 3.08 13.48
N THR A 119 9.98 1.77 13.38
CA THR A 119 9.46 1.14 12.17
C THR A 119 8.07 1.69 11.82
N MET A 120 7.18 1.83 12.81
CA MET A 120 5.84 2.41 12.62
C MET A 120 5.90 3.85 12.13
N LEU A 121 6.80 4.68 12.67
CA LEU A 121 6.95 6.08 12.24
C LEU A 121 7.46 6.19 10.80
N TRP A 122 8.49 5.41 10.44
CA TRP A 122 8.99 5.38 9.06
C TRP A 122 7.96 4.82 8.08
N HIS A 123 7.20 3.81 8.49
CA HIS A 123 6.10 3.26 7.71
C HIS A 123 4.99 4.31 7.49
N ALA A 124 4.59 5.04 8.54
CA ALA A 124 3.56 6.06 8.44
C ALA A 124 3.98 7.25 7.55
N ILE A 125 5.17 7.83 7.79
CA ILE A 125 5.67 8.97 7.00
C ILE A 125 5.89 8.55 5.54
N GLY A 126 6.48 7.37 5.32
CA GLY A 126 6.70 6.84 3.98
C GLY A 126 5.38 6.58 3.25
N GLY A 127 4.36 6.06 3.92
CA GLY A 127 3.02 5.84 3.35
C GLY A 127 2.37 7.14 2.88
N VAL A 128 2.46 8.21 3.67
CA VAL A 128 1.98 9.55 3.26
C VAL A 128 2.77 10.09 2.06
N ALA A 129 4.10 9.96 2.07
CA ALA A 129 4.93 10.40 0.94
C ALA A 129 4.58 9.64 -0.36
N ILE A 130 4.39 8.32 -0.26
CA ILE A 130 3.97 7.47 -1.39
C ILE A 130 2.60 7.90 -1.92
N LEU A 131 1.62 8.15 -1.05
CA LEU A 131 0.30 8.67 -1.44
C LEU A 131 0.44 9.98 -2.25
N LEU A 132 1.23 10.94 -1.76
CA LEU A 132 1.45 12.21 -2.46
C LEU A 132 2.07 12.00 -3.84
N VAL A 133 3.03 11.08 -3.97
CA VAL A 133 3.64 10.75 -5.26
C VAL A 133 2.63 10.07 -6.19
N ILE A 134 1.80 9.14 -5.70
CA ILE A 134 0.75 8.50 -6.51
C ILE A 134 -0.23 9.55 -7.05
N VAL A 135 -0.67 10.50 -6.20
CA VAL A 135 -1.55 11.61 -6.61
C VAL A 135 -0.86 12.47 -7.67
N ALA A 136 0.40 12.87 -7.44
CA ALA A 136 1.17 13.68 -8.38
C ALA A 136 1.35 12.98 -9.73
N MET A 137 1.65 11.68 -9.72
CA MET A 137 1.77 10.86 -10.92
C MET A 137 0.42 10.70 -11.64
N THR A 138 -0.68 10.61 -10.91
CA THR A 138 -2.03 10.54 -11.48
C THR A 138 -2.38 11.84 -12.20
N ILE A 139 -2.10 12.99 -11.58
CA ILE A 139 -2.28 14.31 -12.20
C ILE A 139 -1.38 14.45 -13.43
N TRP A 140 -0.10 14.10 -13.32
CA TRP A 140 0.84 14.14 -14.44
C TRP A 140 0.37 13.27 -15.59
N ARG A 141 -0.14 12.07 -15.28
CA ARG A 141 -0.71 11.19 -16.30
C ARG A 141 -1.95 11.78 -16.95
N GLY A 142 -2.86 12.35 -16.17
CA GLY A 142 -4.05 13.03 -16.66
C GLY A 142 -3.68 14.16 -17.62
N TYR A 143 -2.67 14.96 -17.28
CA TYR A 143 -2.14 16.00 -18.16
C TYR A 143 -1.58 15.43 -19.46
N GLN A 144 -0.81 14.33 -19.41
CA GLN A 144 -0.33 13.67 -20.63
C GLN A 144 -1.49 13.15 -21.48
N ARG A 145 -2.53 12.58 -20.86
CA ARG A 145 -3.68 11.99 -21.57
C ARG A 145 -4.61 13.02 -22.20
N PHE A 146 -4.94 14.10 -21.49
CA PHE A 146 -6.00 15.02 -21.90
C PHE A 146 -5.51 16.35 -22.46
N VAL A 147 -4.24 16.72 -22.21
CA VAL A 147 -3.71 18.02 -22.64
C VAL A 147 -2.54 17.86 -23.60
N TRP A 148 -1.47 17.16 -23.22
CA TRP A 148 -0.21 17.21 -23.95
C TRP A 148 -0.08 16.14 -25.06
N ARG A 149 -0.34 14.87 -24.74
CA ARG A 149 -0.10 13.72 -25.64
C ARG A 149 -1.41 13.09 -26.14
N LYS A 150 -2.52 13.82 -26.05
CA LYS A 150 -3.88 13.34 -26.38
C LYS A 150 -4.01 12.80 -27.81
N ASP A 151 -3.31 13.41 -28.76
CA ASP A 151 -3.37 13.03 -30.18
C ASP A 151 -2.22 12.10 -30.60
N LEU A 152 -1.37 11.67 -29.66
CA LEU A 152 -0.23 10.80 -29.94
C LEU A 152 -0.59 9.34 -29.68
N GLY A 153 -0.12 8.45 -30.56
CA GLY A 153 -0.27 7.00 -30.32
C GLY A 153 0.37 6.55 -29.00
N ARG A 154 1.52 7.13 -28.62
CA ARG A 154 2.09 6.96 -27.27
C ARG A 154 1.60 8.09 -26.37
N GLN A 155 0.60 7.79 -25.55
CA GLN A 155 0.00 8.75 -24.64
C GLN A 155 0.87 9.05 -23.41
N VAL A 156 1.92 8.26 -23.17
CA VAL A 156 2.84 8.43 -22.04
C VAL A 156 4.25 8.88 -22.44
N SER A 157 4.94 9.60 -21.55
CA SER A 157 6.36 9.94 -21.69
C SER A 157 7.28 8.88 -21.09
N TRP A 158 8.52 8.79 -21.57
CA TRP A 158 9.51 7.85 -21.02
C TRP A 158 9.88 8.17 -19.57
N LEU A 159 9.96 9.46 -19.23
CA LEU A 159 10.26 9.88 -17.86
C LEU A 159 9.15 9.43 -16.89
N TYR A 160 7.87 9.57 -17.29
CA TYR A 160 6.76 9.05 -16.49
C TYR A 160 6.85 7.54 -16.27
N LEU A 161 7.20 6.76 -17.31
CA LEU A 161 7.39 5.32 -17.17
C LEU A 161 8.55 4.97 -16.24
N LEU A 162 9.68 5.67 -16.37
CA LEU A 162 10.84 5.47 -15.49
C LEU A 162 10.48 5.79 -14.03
N CYS A 163 9.78 6.90 -13.78
CA CYS A 163 9.27 7.24 -12.46
C CYS A 163 8.30 6.18 -11.93
N GLY A 164 7.40 5.65 -12.77
CA GLY A 164 6.46 4.60 -12.36
C GLY A 164 7.15 3.30 -11.98
N ILE A 165 8.13 2.86 -12.78
CA ILE A 165 8.93 1.67 -12.46
C ILE A 165 9.76 1.88 -11.18
N GLY A 166 10.40 3.04 -11.05
CA GLY A 166 11.12 3.40 -9.82
C GLY A 166 10.20 3.43 -8.61
N MET A 167 8.96 3.90 -8.77
CA MET A 167 7.97 3.95 -7.71
C MET A 167 7.54 2.55 -7.26
N LEU A 168 7.43 1.57 -8.17
CA LEU A 168 7.17 0.18 -7.80
C LEU A 168 8.27 -0.39 -6.90
N LEU A 169 9.54 -0.05 -7.17
CA LEU A 169 10.65 -0.44 -6.29
C LEU A 169 10.53 0.23 -4.92
N VAL A 170 10.23 1.53 -4.87
CA VAL A 170 10.02 2.26 -3.62
C VAL A 170 8.86 1.65 -2.82
N MET A 171 7.74 1.32 -3.45
CA MET A 171 6.60 0.68 -2.79
C MET A 171 6.95 -0.70 -2.25
N GLY A 172 7.72 -1.50 -2.99
CA GLY A 172 8.17 -2.82 -2.53
C GLY A 172 9.13 -2.73 -1.34
N LEU A 173 10.10 -1.82 -1.39
CA LEU A 173 11.01 -1.55 -0.27
C LEU A 173 10.27 -1.04 0.95
N HIS A 174 9.35 -0.09 0.76
CA HIS A 174 8.53 0.46 1.83
C HIS A 174 7.62 -0.61 2.45
N GLY A 175 7.02 -1.47 1.63
CA GLY A 175 6.20 -2.60 2.08
C GLY A 175 6.95 -3.57 3.01
N SER A 176 8.29 -3.60 2.94
CA SER A 176 9.11 -4.39 3.87
C SER A 176 9.01 -3.89 5.31
N LEU A 177 8.82 -2.58 5.53
CA LEU A 177 8.57 -2.02 6.87
C LEU A 177 7.27 -2.57 7.43
N GLY A 178 6.19 -2.57 6.63
CA GLY A 178 4.91 -3.16 7.01
C GLY A 178 5.01 -4.68 7.28
N ALA A 179 5.82 -5.39 6.49
CA ALA A 179 6.07 -6.82 6.71
C ALA A 179 6.78 -7.07 8.06
N TRP A 180 7.76 -6.26 8.44
CA TRP A 180 8.42 -6.35 9.75
C TRP A 180 7.48 -5.98 10.90
N LEU A 181 6.58 -5.01 10.73
CA LEU A 181 5.53 -4.71 11.71
C LEU A 181 4.67 -5.93 12.03
N ALA A 182 4.25 -6.67 11.01
CA ALA A 182 3.51 -7.91 11.23
C ALA A 182 4.40 -9.02 11.82
N SER A 183 5.51 -9.35 11.16
CA SER A 183 6.30 -10.57 11.46
C SER A 183 7.26 -10.45 12.65
N ASP A 184 7.94 -9.31 12.81
CA ASP A 184 8.91 -9.13 13.89
C ASP A 184 8.21 -8.62 15.15
N PHE A 185 7.23 -7.72 14.98
CA PHE A 185 6.60 -7.00 16.10
C PHE A 185 5.20 -7.50 16.46
N GLY A 186 4.66 -8.49 15.74
CA GLY A 186 3.35 -9.11 16.01
C GLY A 186 2.17 -8.14 15.87
N VAL A 187 2.32 -7.06 15.10
CA VAL A 187 1.28 -6.04 14.95
C VAL A 187 0.09 -6.63 14.18
N HIS A 188 -1.04 -6.70 14.86
CA HIS A 188 -2.30 -7.30 14.38
C HIS A 188 -2.19 -8.77 13.93
N ILE A 189 -1.27 -9.53 14.53
CA ILE A 189 -1.17 -10.98 14.37
C ILE A 189 -1.46 -11.66 15.71
N THR A 190 -2.69 -12.18 15.87
CA THR A 190 -3.15 -12.77 17.14
C THR A 190 -2.31 -13.97 17.55
N ALA A 191 -1.90 -14.79 16.59
CA ALA A 191 -1.06 -15.96 16.85
C ALA A 191 0.29 -15.57 17.48
N ASP A 192 0.93 -14.50 16.99
CA ASP A 192 2.23 -14.04 17.50
C ASP A 192 2.10 -13.49 18.92
N GLN A 193 1.01 -12.77 19.19
CA GLN A 193 0.69 -12.25 20.53
C GLN A 193 0.41 -13.39 21.52
N LEU A 194 -0.33 -14.42 21.10
CA LEU A 194 -0.62 -15.60 21.91
C LEU A 194 0.63 -16.44 22.18
N LEU A 195 1.47 -16.66 21.16
CA LEU A 195 2.76 -17.35 21.31
C LEU A 195 3.67 -16.60 22.27
N ALA A 196 3.78 -15.27 22.14
CA ALA A 196 4.58 -14.45 23.04
C ALA A 196 4.05 -14.47 24.48
N ALA A 197 2.73 -14.62 24.67
CA ALA A 197 2.11 -14.81 25.98
C ALA A 197 2.29 -16.25 26.54
N GLY A 198 2.92 -17.16 25.79
CA GLY A 198 3.15 -18.55 26.20
C GLY A 198 1.93 -19.46 26.05
N ALA A 199 0.93 -19.07 25.26
CA ALA A 199 -0.26 -19.89 25.01
C ALA A 199 0.04 -21.04 24.04
N ASP A 200 -0.60 -22.20 24.24
CA ASP A 200 -0.65 -23.26 23.24
C ASP A 200 -1.64 -22.87 22.14
N LEU A 201 -1.14 -22.65 20.93
CA LEU A 201 -1.97 -22.27 19.79
C LEU A 201 -2.99 -23.35 19.40
N GLN A 202 -2.74 -24.62 19.69
CA GLN A 202 -3.69 -25.70 19.41
C GLN A 202 -4.93 -25.64 20.30
N GLU A 203 -4.81 -25.03 21.48
CA GLU A 203 -5.92 -24.79 22.40
C GLU A 203 -6.52 -23.38 22.24
N ALA A 204 -5.70 -22.39 21.89
CA ALA A 204 -6.07 -20.97 21.89
C ALA A 204 -6.66 -20.45 20.57
N LEU A 205 -6.46 -21.15 19.45
CA LEU A 205 -7.04 -20.81 18.14
C LEU A 205 -8.14 -21.81 17.76
N PRO A 206 -9.23 -21.37 17.08
CA PRO A 206 -10.34 -22.22 16.67
C PRO A 206 -10.01 -23.20 15.54
#